data_AF-A0A147B8P7-F1
#
_entry.id   AF-A0A147B8P7-F1
#
_cell.length_a   1.000
_cell.length_b   1.000
_cell.length_c   1.000
_cell.angle_alpha   90.00
_cell.angle_beta   90.00
_cell.angle_gamma   90.00
#
_symmetry.space_group_name_H-M   'P 1'
#
loop_
_entity.id
_entity.type
_entity.pdbx_description
1 polymer ?
#
loop_
_entity_poly.entity_id
_entity_poly.type
_entity_poly.pdbx_seq_one_letter_code
_entity_poly.pdbx_strand_id
1 'polypeptide(L)'
;SVNGLLMARRHTQEKLTLQGNVYPMPTMMFIQDNSTRLSVLTGQPLGTTSLRTGVVDVFLDRRLNQDDKRGLQQGVKDNLKTPSSFRLLVERLSPAPHLREASWHPSLLGHHASMSLLHPPFVLVHSKGFQLPEPPLRLSSFAPLAVASLPCDVHLLNLRTMAQSNSSRPSNTTAMFLQRLPHDCHFRTYAVRCTFQPETLSDILPDYFSNWYEESSLSLMHTVSSPARSSSLRW
;
A
#
# COMPACT_ATOMS: atom_id res chain seq x y z
N SER A 1 -6.44 8.33 -5.49
CA SER A 1 -6.28 7.80 -4.11
C SER A 1 -6.11 8.97 -3.15
N VAL A 2 -6.50 8.82 -1.90
CA VAL A 2 -6.23 9.77 -0.82
C VAL A 2 -5.27 9.09 0.14
N ASN A 3 -4.07 9.64 0.29
CA ASN A 3 -3.00 9.13 1.16
C ASN A 3 -2.64 7.64 0.96
N GLY A 4 -2.93 7.06 -0.21
CA GLY A 4 -2.75 5.62 -0.46
C GLY A 4 -3.69 4.70 0.31
N LEU A 5 -4.67 5.23 1.05
CA LEU A 5 -5.57 4.47 1.91
C LEU A 5 -6.90 4.14 1.22
N LEU A 6 -7.49 5.14 0.57
CA LEU A 6 -8.85 5.05 0.03
C LEU A 6 -8.98 5.75 -1.31
N MET A 7 -10.01 5.37 -2.05
CA MET A 7 -10.34 5.95 -3.35
C MET A 7 -11.50 6.94 -3.20
N ALA A 8 -11.28 8.15 -3.68
CA ALA A 8 -12.30 9.19 -3.74
C ALA A 8 -12.73 9.39 -5.19
N ARG A 9 -14.04 9.29 -5.44
CA ARG A 9 -14.60 9.56 -6.77
C ARG A 9 -14.46 11.04 -7.10
N ARG A 10 -14.02 11.33 -8.33
CA ARG A 10 -13.92 12.69 -8.87
C ARG A 10 -14.81 12.82 -10.09
N HIS A 11 -15.35 14.02 -10.29
CA HIS A 11 -16.13 14.38 -11.47
C HIS A 11 -15.54 15.67 -12.03
N THR A 12 -15.14 15.62 -13.30
CA THR A 12 -14.63 16.80 -14.01
C THR A 12 -15.73 17.86 -14.08
N GLN A 13 -15.41 19.08 -13.69
CA GLN A 13 -16.36 20.20 -13.72
C GLN A 13 -15.94 21.19 -14.81
N GLU A 14 -16.77 21.33 -15.84
CA GLU A 14 -16.51 22.23 -16.96
C GLU A 14 -16.47 23.70 -16.54
N LYS A 15 -17.22 24.06 -15.48
CA LYS A 15 -17.19 25.41 -14.90
C LYS A 15 -15.85 25.76 -14.24
N LEU A 16 -15.00 24.78 -13.95
CA LEU A 16 -13.69 24.98 -13.36
C LEU A 16 -12.62 25.02 -14.45
N THR A 17 -11.56 25.77 -14.19
CA THR A 17 -10.36 25.75 -15.03
C THR A 17 -9.66 24.39 -14.98
N LEU A 18 -8.70 24.17 -15.87
CA LEU A 18 -7.85 22.98 -15.90
C LEU A 18 -7.31 22.64 -14.51
N GLN A 19 -6.66 23.62 -13.86
CA GLN A 19 -6.06 23.45 -12.54
C GLN A 19 -7.07 23.13 -11.43
N GLY A 20 -8.34 23.53 -11.59
CA GLY A 20 -9.41 23.17 -10.66
C GLY A 20 -9.86 21.71 -10.76
N ASN A 21 -9.49 21.02 -11.86
CA ASN A 21 -9.74 19.60 -12.11
C ASN A 21 -8.48 18.73 -11.95
N VAL A 22 -7.39 19.29 -11.43
CA VAL A 22 -6.18 18.52 -11.09
C VAL A 22 -6.29 18.02 -9.65
N TYR A 23 -6.04 16.73 -9.46
CA TYR A 23 -6.10 16.09 -8.15
C TYR A 23 -4.78 15.39 -7.81
N PRO A 24 -4.46 15.26 -6.51
CA PRO A 24 -3.32 14.46 -6.09
C PRO A 24 -3.56 12.97 -6.41
N MET A 25 -2.52 12.34 -6.94
CA MET A 25 -2.43 10.90 -7.22
C MET A 25 -1.24 10.34 -6.43
N PRO A 26 -1.43 10.05 -5.13
CA PRO A 26 -0.35 9.55 -4.28
C PRO A 26 0.13 8.15 -4.68
N THR A 27 -0.79 7.24 -5.01
CA THR A 27 -0.44 5.84 -5.34
C THR A 27 -1.13 5.31 -6.59
N MET A 28 -2.34 5.79 -6.88
CA MET A 28 -3.14 5.34 -8.01
C MET A 28 -4.31 6.26 -8.35
N MET A 29 -4.74 6.16 -9.61
CA MET A 29 -6.02 6.63 -10.12
C MET A 29 -6.56 5.63 -11.15
N PHE A 30 -7.88 5.63 -11.39
CA PHE A 30 -8.46 4.82 -12.46
C PHE A 30 -9.65 5.53 -13.09
N ILE A 31 -9.91 5.15 -14.34
CA ILE A 31 -11.16 5.43 -15.06
C ILE A 31 -11.81 4.10 -15.42
N GLN A 32 -13.13 4.09 -15.49
CA GLN A 32 -13.89 2.87 -15.71
C GLN A 32 -15.16 3.15 -16.51
N ASP A 33 -15.47 2.24 -17.42
CA ASP A 33 -16.78 2.11 -18.07
C ASP A 33 -17.51 0.85 -17.56
N ASN A 34 -18.60 0.46 -18.22
CA ASN A 34 -19.42 -0.69 -17.78
C ASN A 34 -18.73 -2.06 -17.92
N SER A 35 -17.61 -2.14 -18.64
CA SER A 35 -16.95 -3.38 -19.05
C SER A 35 -15.46 -3.43 -18.68
N THR A 36 -14.81 -2.27 -18.60
CA THR A 36 -13.36 -2.16 -18.55
C THR A 36 -12.93 -1.05 -17.60
N ARG A 37 -11.86 -1.31 -16.84
CA ARG A 37 -11.16 -0.34 -15.99
C ARG A 37 -9.73 -0.17 -16.48
N LEU A 38 -9.30 1.08 -16.62
CA LEU A 38 -7.90 1.45 -16.77
C LEU A 38 -7.42 2.08 -15.47
N SER A 39 -6.47 1.42 -14.81
CA SER A 39 -5.82 1.92 -13.59
C SER A 39 -4.38 2.34 -13.90
N VAL A 40 -4.02 3.54 -13.46
CA VAL A 40 -2.65 4.06 -13.48
C VAL A 40 -2.13 4.04 -12.04
N LEU A 41 -1.14 3.20 -11.78
CA LEU A 41 -0.49 3.04 -10.47
C LEU A 41 0.87 3.71 -10.52
N THR A 42 1.29 4.37 -9.43
CA THR A 42 2.52 5.15 -9.35
C THR A 42 3.32 4.81 -8.10
N GLY A 43 4.65 4.80 -8.23
CA GLY A 43 5.58 4.68 -7.10
C GLY A 43 5.84 6.01 -6.38
N GLN A 44 5.33 7.12 -6.91
CA GLN A 44 5.55 8.47 -6.38
C GLN A 44 4.28 9.34 -6.48
N PRO A 45 4.05 10.27 -5.54
CA PRO A 45 2.90 11.15 -5.58
C PRO A 45 3.03 12.17 -6.72
N LEU A 46 2.00 12.26 -7.58
CA LEU A 46 1.97 13.18 -8.71
C LEU A 46 0.60 13.87 -8.83
N GLY A 47 0.49 14.86 -9.72
CA GLY A 47 -0.80 15.41 -10.13
C GLY A 47 -1.41 14.55 -11.25
N THR A 48 -2.73 14.41 -11.26
CA THR A 48 -3.45 13.77 -12.37
C THR A 48 -4.76 14.49 -12.69
N THR A 49 -5.25 14.34 -13.92
CA THR A 49 -6.58 14.78 -14.33
C THR A 49 -7.13 13.87 -15.42
N SER A 50 -8.44 13.96 -15.66
CA SER A 50 -9.16 13.23 -16.71
C SER A 50 -10.20 14.17 -17.32
N LEU A 51 -9.76 15.08 -18.18
CA LEU A 51 -10.64 16.12 -18.75
C LEU A 51 -11.54 15.61 -19.86
N ARG A 52 -11.13 14.53 -20.54
CA ARG A 52 -11.89 13.90 -21.62
C ARG A 52 -12.15 12.46 -21.26
N THR A 53 -13.32 11.94 -21.65
CA THR A 53 -13.67 10.53 -21.46
C THR A 53 -12.60 9.64 -22.08
N GLY A 54 -12.13 8.65 -21.32
CA GLY A 54 -11.11 7.70 -21.78
C GLY A 54 -9.66 8.22 -21.70
N VAL A 55 -9.43 9.45 -21.21
CA VAL A 55 -8.09 10.06 -21.16
C VAL A 55 -7.66 10.28 -19.72
N VAL A 56 -6.44 9.87 -19.40
CA VAL A 56 -5.77 10.16 -18.14
C VAL A 56 -4.49 10.94 -18.43
N ASP A 57 -4.37 12.11 -17.82
CA ASP A 57 -3.13 12.91 -17.86
C ASP A 57 -2.45 12.83 -16.50
N VAL A 58 -1.14 12.56 -16.49
CA VAL A 58 -0.29 12.54 -15.29
C VAL A 58 0.83 13.57 -15.47
N PHE A 59 0.94 14.48 -14.51
CA PHE A 59 1.97 15.52 -14.51
C PHE A 59 3.26 14.94 -13.93
N LEU A 60 4.34 14.90 -14.71
CA LEU A 60 5.59 14.22 -14.33
C LEU A 60 6.61 15.13 -13.65
N ASP A 61 6.77 16.35 -14.15
CA ASP A 61 7.68 17.36 -13.60
C ASP A 61 7.18 18.76 -14.00
N ARG A 62 7.68 19.81 -13.33
CA ARG A 62 7.38 21.20 -13.66
C ARG A 62 8.63 22.06 -13.55
N ARG A 63 8.81 22.97 -14.49
CA ARG A 63 9.82 24.03 -14.45
C ARG A 63 9.12 25.38 -14.59
N LEU A 64 9.35 26.28 -13.63
CA LEU A 64 8.69 27.57 -13.55
C LEU A 64 9.72 28.67 -13.36
N ASN A 65 9.69 29.68 -14.24
CA ASN A 65 10.67 30.75 -14.20
C ASN A 65 10.35 31.88 -13.21
N GLN A 66 9.15 31.86 -12.63
CA GLN A 66 8.58 32.92 -11.81
C GLN A 66 8.13 32.35 -10.45
N ASP A 67 8.19 33.20 -9.42
CA ASP A 67 7.62 32.94 -8.10
C ASP A 67 6.08 33.06 -8.13
N ASP A 68 5.40 32.31 -7.28
CA ASP A 68 3.93 32.29 -7.18
C ASP A 68 3.37 33.22 -6.09
N LYS A 69 4.23 34.03 -5.44
CA LYS A 69 3.91 34.99 -4.38
C LYS A 69 3.34 34.34 -3.12
N ARG A 70 3.72 33.10 -2.82
CA ARG A 70 3.35 32.40 -1.57
C ARG A 70 4.46 32.31 -0.53
N GLY A 71 5.54 33.07 -0.72
CA GLY A 71 6.60 33.27 0.28
C GLY A 71 7.93 32.57 -0.02
N LEU A 72 7.98 31.69 -1.03
CA LEU A 72 9.22 31.00 -1.43
C LEU A 72 10.20 31.93 -2.15
N GLN A 73 9.70 32.96 -2.86
CA GLN A 73 10.48 34.01 -3.52
C GLN A 73 11.44 33.50 -4.61
N GLN A 74 11.09 32.38 -5.24
CA GLN A 74 11.81 31.83 -6.38
C GLN A 74 10.90 30.96 -7.24
N GLY A 75 11.26 30.79 -8.52
CA GLY A 75 10.65 29.77 -9.37
C GLY A 75 11.21 28.37 -9.10
N VAL A 76 10.73 27.37 -9.84
CA VAL A 76 11.23 25.99 -9.80
C VAL A 76 12.15 25.77 -11.01
N LYS A 77 13.47 25.80 -10.79
CA LYS A 77 14.50 25.75 -11.87
C LYS A 77 15.61 24.74 -11.61
N ASP A 78 15.54 24.02 -10.51
CA ASP A 78 16.51 23.07 -9.99
C ASP A 78 16.15 21.62 -10.35
N ASN A 79 15.41 21.42 -11.45
CA ASN A 79 15.01 20.10 -11.94
C ASN A 79 16.23 19.19 -12.15
N LEU A 80 16.14 17.99 -11.60
CA LEU A 80 17.05 16.88 -11.87
C LEU A 80 16.28 15.74 -12.52
N LYS A 81 16.96 14.95 -13.35
CA LYS A 81 16.36 13.75 -13.95
C LYS A 81 15.91 12.80 -12.84
N THR A 82 14.61 12.70 -12.66
CA THR A 82 14.00 11.88 -11.61
C THR A 82 13.16 10.79 -12.28
N PRO A 83 13.59 9.52 -12.25
CA PRO A 83 12.84 8.44 -12.87
C PRO A 83 11.52 8.24 -12.13
N SER A 84 10.43 8.25 -12.88
CA SER A 84 9.09 7.96 -12.38
C SER A 84 8.72 6.51 -12.67
N SER A 85 8.18 5.80 -11.68
CA SER A 85 7.79 4.40 -11.83
C SER A 85 6.27 4.27 -11.87
N PHE A 86 5.76 3.49 -12.82
CA PHE A 86 4.33 3.30 -13.03
C PHE A 86 4.00 1.84 -13.37
N ARG A 87 2.76 1.45 -13.11
CA ARG A 87 2.13 0.28 -13.71
C ARG A 87 0.79 0.68 -14.32
N LEU A 88 0.56 0.26 -15.56
CA LEU A 88 -0.70 0.41 -16.25
C LEU A 88 -1.43 -0.93 -16.20
N LEU A 89 -2.65 -0.90 -15.67
CA LEU A 89 -3.44 -2.11 -15.47
C LEU A 89 -4.80 -1.94 -16.16
N VAL A 90 -5.09 -2.82 -17.11
CA VAL A 90 -6.37 -2.87 -17.81
C VAL A 90 -7.09 -4.15 -17.40
N GLU A 91 -8.28 -3.99 -16.84
CA GLU A 91 -9.06 -5.10 -16.30
C GLU A 91 -10.48 -5.08 -16.85
N ARG A 92 -11.03 -6.27 -17.11
CA ARG A 92 -12.42 -6.43 -17.52
C ARG A 92 -13.29 -6.76 -16.32
N LEU A 93 -14.43 -6.11 -16.22
CA LEU A 93 -15.46 -6.41 -15.26
C LEU A 93 -16.10 -7.76 -15.61
N SER A 94 -16.28 -8.61 -14.62
CA SER A 94 -17.05 -9.84 -14.74
C SER A 94 -18.54 -9.50 -14.68
N PRO A 95 -19.38 -10.04 -15.59
CA PRO A 95 -20.82 -9.89 -15.49
C PRO A 95 -21.32 -10.73 -14.32
N ALA A 96 -21.30 -10.17 -13.11
CA ALA A 96 -21.79 -10.81 -11.90
C ALA A 96 -23.23 -10.36 -11.62
N PRO A 97 -24.23 -11.26 -11.62
CA PRO A 97 -25.65 -10.90 -11.54
C PRO A 97 -26.13 -10.37 -10.17
N HIS A 98 -25.27 -10.33 -9.15
CA HIS A 98 -25.67 -10.04 -7.76
C HIS A 98 -24.99 -8.84 -7.10
N LEU A 99 -24.07 -8.15 -7.78
CA LEU A 99 -23.41 -6.98 -7.22
C LEU A 99 -24.17 -5.72 -7.65
N ARG A 100 -25.01 -5.21 -6.75
CA ARG A 100 -25.98 -4.14 -7.05
C ARG A 100 -25.39 -2.72 -6.99
N GLU A 101 -24.15 -2.55 -6.56
CA GLU A 101 -23.51 -1.24 -6.44
C GLU A 101 -22.10 -1.22 -7.03
N ALA A 102 -21.79 -0.14 -7.76
CA ALA A 102 -20.46 0.11 -8.28
C ALA A 102 -19.48 0.31 -7.11
N SER A 103 -18.58 -0.65 -6.91
CA SER A 103 -17.50 -0.53 -5.94
C SER A 103 -16.39 0.35 -6.52
N TRP A 104 -16.03 1.40 -5.78
CA TRP A 104 -14.93 2.32 -6.16
C TRP A 104 -13.59 1.88 -5.59
N HIS A 105 -13.51 0.64 -5.11
CA HIS A 105 -12.28 0.05 -4.61
C HIS A 105 -11.43 -0.48 -5.77
N PRO A 106 -10.10 -0.45 -5.66
CA PRO A 106 -9.22 -1.13 -6.61
C PRO A 106 -9.54 -2.63 -6.65
N SER A 107 -9.20 -3.30 -7.74
CA SER A 107 -9.21 -4.77 -7.75
C SER A 107 -8.11 -5.29 -6.81
N LEU A 108 -8.20 -6.56 -6.42
CA LEU A 108 -7.14 -7.20 -5.65
C LEU A 108 -5.80 -7.16 -6.40
N LEU A 109 -5.81 -7.40 -7.71
CA LEU A 109 -4.62 -7.28 -8.56
C LEU A 109 -4.07 -5.85 -8.58
N GLY A 110 -4.94 -4.84 -8.64
CA GLY A 110 -4.56 -3.43 -8.56
C GLY A 110 -3.85 -3.09 -7.26
N HIS A 111 -4.33 -3.62 -6.13
CA HIS A 111 -3.64 -3.49 -4.84
C HIS A 111 -2.25 -4.14 -4.87
N HIS A 112 -2.13 -5.40 -5.28
CA HIS A 112 -0.82 -6.07 -5.36
C HIS A 112 0.16 -5.37 -6.32
N ALA A 113 -0.33 -4.92 -7.47
CA ALA A 113 0.49 -4.17 -8.43
C ALA A 113 0.97 -2.84 -7.81
N SER A 114 0.12 -2.12 -7.09
CA SER A 114 0.51 -0.91 -6.35
C SER A 114 1.54 -1.23 -5.26
N MET A 115 1.31 -2.30 -4.50
CA MET A 115 2.20 -2.73 -3.42
C MET A 115 3.58 -3.11 -3.94
N SER A 116 3.67 -3.75 -5.10
CA SER A 116 4.96 -4.10 -5.72
C SER A 116 5.77 -2.88 -6.20
N LEU A 117 5.13 -1.70 -6.37
CA LEU A 117 5.83 -0.45 -6.64
C LEU A 117 6.32 0.22 -5.35
N LEU A 118 5.49 0.19 -4.30
CA LEU A 118 5.74 0.91 -3.05
C LEU A 118 6.63 0.13 -2.08
N HIS A 119 6.64 -1.20 -2.18
CA HIS A 119 7.37 -2.11 -1.30
C HIS A 119 8.15 -3.14 -2.14
N PRO A 120 9.17 -2.70 -2.91
CA PRO A 120 9.99 -3.61 -3.69
C PRO A 120 10.86 -4.50 -2.80
N PRO A 121 11.29 -5.68 -3.27
CA PRO A 121 12.21 -6.52 -2.53
C PRO A 121 13.57 -5.81 -2.34
N PHE A 122 14.13 -5.91 -1.13
CA PHE A 122 15.47 -5.43 -0.84
C PHE A 122 16.50 -6.50 -1.23
N VAL A 123 17.42 -6.16 -2.13
CA VAL A 123 18.51 -7.04 -2.54
C VAL A 123 19.75 -6.70 -1.72
N LEU A 124 20.21 -7.64 -0.91
CA LEU A 124 21.44 -7.51 -0.13
C LEU A 124 22.56 -8.28 -0.84
N VAL A 125 23.64 -7.57 -1.19
CA VAL A 125 24.81 -8.17 -1.83
C VAL A 125 25.94 -8.25 -0.82
N HIS A 126 26.48 -9.45 -0.60
CA HIS A 126 27.59 -9.69 0.30
C HIS A 126 28.90 -9.86 -0.47
N SER A 127 29.96 -9.19 -0.02
CA SER A 127 31.30 -9.29 -0.60
C SER A 127 32.17 -10.25 0.21
N LYS A 128 32.88 -11.15 -0.49
CA LYS A 128 33.78 -12.16 0.09
C LYS A 128 34.87 -11.60 1.02
N GLY A 129 35.19 -10.31 0.91
CA GLY A 129 36.18 -9.64 1.76
C GLY A 129 35.71 -9.37 3.20
N PHE A 130 34.40 -9.43 3.46
CA PHE A 130 33.87 -9.45 4.81
C PHE A 130 33.69 -10.92 5.21
N GLN A 131 34.65 -11.49 5.93
CA GLN A 131 34.46 -12.79 6.55
C GLN A 131 33.34 -12.67 7.58
N LEU A 132 32.14 -13.13 7.24
CA LEU A 132 31.12 -13.38 8.24
C LEU A 132 31.71 -14.41 9.22
N PRO A 133 31.56 -14.21 10.55
CA PRO A 133 31.97 -15.22 11.51
C PRO A 133 31.34 -16.54 11.11
N GLU A 134 32.14 -17.60 10.96
CA GLU A 134 31.57 -18.92 10.72
C GLU A 134 30.70 -19.33 11.91
N PRO A 135 29.48 -19.87 11.66
CA PRO A 135 28.92 -20.13 10.34
C PRO A 135 28.25 -18.87 9.76
N PRO A 136 28.36 -18.63 8.44
CA PRO A 136 27.49 -17.70 7.76
C PRO A 136 26.05 -18.08 8.08
N LEU A 137 25.20 -17.10 8.42
CA LEU A 137 23.76 -17.22 8.72
C LEU A 137 23.24 -18.65 8.56
N ARG A 138 23.11 -19.39 9.68
CA ARG A 138 22.81 -20.85 9.72
C ARG A 138 21.58 -21.31 8.92
N LEU A 139 20.79 -20.39 8.36
CA LEU A 139 19.67 -20.67 7.49
C LEU A 139 19.95 -20.15 6.07
N SER A 140 19.90 -21.05 5.09
CA SER A 140 19.87 -20.72 3.65
C SER A 140 18.62 -19.92 3.24
N SER A 141 17.59 -19.90 4.09
CA SER A 141 16.35 -19.15 3.88
C SER A 141 15.67 -18.85 5.22
N PHE A 142 15.23 -17.61 5.43
CA PHE A 142 14.38 -17.21 6.54
C PHE A 142 12.98 -16.89 6.01
N ALA A 143 11.98 -17.70 6.37
CA ALA A 143 10.61 -17.55 5.91
C ALA A 143 9.65 -17.72 7.10
N PRO A 144 9.50 -16.68 7.94
CA PRO A 144 8.72 -16.79 9.18
C PRO A 144 7.22 -17.03 8.95
N LEU A 145 6.73 -16.74 7.74
CA LEU A 145 5.35 -16.95 7.29
C LEU A 145 5.19 -18.18 6.40
N ALA A 146 6.15 -19.11 6.39
CA ALA A 146 6.12 -20.27 5.50
C ALA A 146 5.00 -21.27 5.85
N VAL A 147 4.56 -21.31 7.11
CA VAL A 147 3.51 -22.22 7.58
C VAL A 147 2.12 -21.69 7.26
N ALA A 148 1.89 -20.39 7.48
CA ALA A 148 0.66 -19.71 7.06
C ALA A 148 0.98 -18.28 6.56
N SER A 149 0.59 -17.99 5.33
CA SER A 149 0.71 -16.66 4.73
C SER A 149 -0.45 -15.77 5.15
N LEU A 150 -0.21 -14.46 5.28
CA LEU A 150 -1.29 -13.48 5.41
C LEU A 150 -2.31 -13.60 4.26
N PRO A 151 -3.60 -13.35 4.50
CA PRO A 151 -4.59 -13.23 3.44
C PRO A 151 -4.14 -12.17 2.41
N CYS A 152 -4.46 -12.39 1.13
CA CYS A 152 -4.04 -11.48 0.05
C CYS A 152 -4.54 -10.04 0.19
N ASP A 153 -5.68 -9.87 0.87
CA ASP A 153 -6.29 -8.58 1.14
C ASP A 153 -5.82 -7.99 2.47
N VAL A 154 -4.80 -8.56 3.12
CA VAL A 154 -4.24 -8.04 4.38
C VAL A 154 -2.78 -7.66 4.17
N HIS A 155 -2.47 -6.41 4.52
CA HIS A 155 -1.13 -5.85 4.46
C HIS A 155 -0.58 -5.60 5.87
N LEU A 156 0.64 -6.10 6.12
CA LEU A 156 1.42 -5.79 7.32
C LEU A 156 2.09 -4.42 7.14
N LEU A 157 1.45 -3.37 7.64
CA LEU A 157 1.94 -1.99 7.53
C LEU A 157 3.19 -1.74 8.35
N ASN A 158 3.26 -2.32 9.55
CA ASN A 158 4.38 -2.11 10.44
C ASN A 158 4.50 -3.26 11.44
N LEU A 159 5.74 -3.62 11.75
CA LEU A 159 6.10 -4.57 12.79
C LEU A 159 7.32 -4.00 13.51
N ARG A 160 7.18 -3.65 14.79
CA ARG A 160 8.26 -3.00 15.54
C ARG A 160 8.29 -3.44 16.99
N THR A 161 9.49 -3.60 17.53
CA THR A 161 9.70 -3.82 18.95
C THR A 161 9.51 -2.52 19.72
N MET A 162 8.82 -2.57 20.84
CA MET A 162 8.59 -1.43 21.71
C MET A 162 9.85 -1.13 22.55
N ALA A 163 10.00 0.10 23.02
CA ALA A 163 11.08 0.43 23.95
C ALA A 163 10.71 0.00 25.37
N GLN A 164 11.71 -0.41 26.15
CA GLN A 164 11.54 -0.60 27.58
C GLN A 164 11.44 0.76 28.28
N SER A 165 10.61 0.87 29.32
CA SER A 165 10.45 2.13 30.07
C SER A 165 11.79 2.68 30.54
N ASN A 166 12.01 3.97 30.31
CA ASN A 166 13.22 4.71 30.70
C ASN A 166 14.55 4.18 30.12
N SER A 167 14.51 3.46 28.98
CA SER A 167 15.74 3.06 28.28
C SER A 167 15.57 3.05 26.76
N SER A 168 16.68 3.08 26.01
CA SER A 168 16.70 2.86 24.56
C SER A 168 16.75 1.37 24.18
N ARG A 169 16.57 0.47 25.16
CA ARG A 169 16.65 -0.98 24.92
C ARG A 169 15.31 -1.50 24.40
N PRO A 170 15.34 -2.49 23.48
CA PRO A 170 14.12 -3.15 23.02
C PRO A 170 13.46 -3.90 24.18
N SER A 171 12.14 -3.80 24.28
CA SER A 171 11.34 -4.60 25.20
C SER A 171 11.01 -5.96 24.59
N ASN A 172 10.32 -6.80 25.36
CA ASN A 172 9.77 -8.07 24.91
C ASN A 172 8.41 -7.94 24.20
N THR A 173 7.91 -6.71 24.00
CA THR A 173 6.63 -6.44 23.35
C THR A 173 6.87 -5.99 21.92
N THR A 174 6.14 -6.59 20.98
CA THR A 174 6.15 -6.19 19.57
C THR A 174 4.78 -5.62 19.21
N ALA A 175 4.79 -4.45 18.58
CA ALA A 175 3.59 -3.84 18.02
C ALA A 175 3.48 -4.21 16.53
N MET A 176 2.27 -4.56 16.12
CA MET A 176 1.95 -4.98 14.77
C MET A 176 0.76 -4.17 14.26
N PHE A 177 0.88 -3.66 13.03
CA PHE A 177 -0.16 -2.88 12.37
C PHE A 177 -0.59 -3.63 11.12
N LEU A 178 -1.84 -4.05 11.11
CA LEU A 178 -2.46 -4.72 9.98
C LEU A 178 -3.48 -3.81 9.32
N GLN A 179 -3.51 -3.83 8.00
CA GLN A 179 -4.52 -3.15 7.20
C GLN A 179 -5.16 -4.14 6.25
N ARG A 180 -6.48 -4.28 6.34
CA ARG A 180 -7.26 -4.95 5.30
C ARG A 180 -7.51 -3.99 4.14
N LEU A 181 -7.31 -4.46 2.92
CA LEU A 181 -7.43 -3.72 1.66
C LEU A 181 -8.80 -4.01 1.03
N PRO A 182 -9.77 -3.07 1.11
CA PRO A 182 -11.06 -3.26 0.46
C PRO A 182 -10.85 -3.37 -1.05
N HIS A 183 -11.45 -4.37 -1.67
CA HIS A 183 -11.27 -4.63 -3.10
C HIS A 183 -12.59 -4.92 -3.81
N ASP A 184 -12.61 -4.61 -5.10
CA ASP A 184 -13.78 -4.82 -5.94
C ASP A 184 -13.83 -6.25 -6.50
N CYS A 185 -14.82 -7.02 -6.05
CA CYS A 185 -15.05 -8.41 -6.46
C CYS A 185 -15.62 -8.58 -7.87
N HIS A 186 -15.97 -7.49 -8.59
CA HIS A 186 -16.35 -7.59 -10.00
C HIS A 186 -15.17 -7.98 -10.90
N PHE A 187 -13.93 -7.78 -10.45
CA PHE A 187 -12.74 -8.12 -11.23
C PHE A 187 -12.30 -9.54 -10.94
N ARG A 188 -11.97 -10.28 -11.99
CA ARG A 188 -11.42 -11.63 -11.84
C ARG A 188 -9.96 -11.56 -11.40
N THR A 189 -9.61 -12.40 -10.43
CA THR A 189 -8.27 -12.53 -9.87
C THR A 189 -7.42 -13.51 -10.69
N TYR A 190 -7.06 -13.15 -11.93
CA TYR A 190 -6.33 -14.06 -12.83
C TYR A 190 -4.89 -14.38 -12.38
N ALA A 191 -4.31 -13.60 -11.46
CA ALA A 191 -2.89 -13.68 -11.11
C ALA A 191 -2.60 -13.75 -9.60
N VAL A 192 -3.63 -13.85 -8.75
CA VAL A 192 -3.46 -13.90 -7.30
C VAL A 192 -4.14 -15.15 -6.76
N ARG A 193 -3.35 -16.17 -6.43
CA ARG A 193 -3.84 -17.39 -5.78
C ARG A 193 -3.94 -17.12 -4.27
N CYS A 194 -5.14 -16.77 -3.82
CA CYS A 194 -5.38 -16.41 -2.43
C CYS A 194 -5.88 -17.59 -1.62
N THR A 195 -5.15 -17.94 -0.58
CA THR A 195 -5.58 -18.86 0.47
C THR A 195 -6.18 -18.03 1.61
N PHE A 196 -7.50 -18.09 1.77
CA PHE A 196 -8.22 -17.40 2.84
C PHE A 196 -8.17 -18.21 4.16
N GLN A 197 -6.98 -18.50 4.70
CA GLN A 197 -6.85 -19.60 5.67
C GLN A 197 -6.22 -19.38 7.05
N PRO A 198 -5.55 -18.29 7.44
CA PRO A 198 -5.34 -18.08 8.87
C PRO A 198 -6.51 -17.30 9.47
N GLU A 199 -7.26 -17.95 10.36
CA GLU A 199 -8.30 -17.29 11.16
C GLU A 199 -7.70 -16.49 12.33
N THR A 200 -6.47 -16.84 12.77
CA THR A 200 -5.83 -16.23 13.93
C THR A 200 -4.39 -15.79 13.67
N LEU A 201 -3.93 -14.78 14.42
CA LEU A 201 -2.55 -14.28 14.39
C LEU A 201 -1.51 -15.34 14.82
N SER A 202 -1.89 -16.25 15.72
CA SER A 202 -1.05 -17.37 16.15
C SER A 202 -0.71 -18.35 15.05
N ASP A 203 -1.60 -18.51 14.05
CA ASP A 203 -1.34 -19.40 12.92
C ASP A 203 -0.27 -18.81 11.98
N ILE A 204 -0.21 -17.47 11.92
CA ILE A 204 0.64 -16.73 10.98
C ILE A 204 2.09 -16.67 11.48
N LEU A 205 2.30 -16.52 12.79
CA LEU A 205 3.63 -16.36 13.39
C LEU A 205 3.81 -17.25 14.64
N PRO A 206 3.69 -18.58 14.51
CA PRO A 206 3.59 -19.49 15.67
C PRO A 206 4.85 -19.51 16.54
N ASP A 207 6.04 -19.37 15.93
CA ASP A 207 7.32 -19.59 16.61
C ASP A 207 8.07 -18.30 16.99
N TYR A 208 7.56 -17.13 16.59
CA TYR A 208 8.29 -15.86 16.70
C TYR A 208 7.76 -14.93 17.77
N PHE A 209 6.47 -15.03 18.11
CA PHE A 209 5.82 -14.14 19.06
C PHE A 209 5.12 -14.93 20.15
N SER A 210 4.91 -14.24 21.28
CA SER A 210 4.13 -14.76 22.39
C SER A 210 2.69 -15.03 21.94
N ASN A 211 2.05 -16.04 22.52
CA ASN A 211 0.62 -16.33 22.31
C ASN A 211 -0.29 -15.35 23.07
N TRP A 212 0.16 -14.13 23.37
CA TRP A 212 -0.61 -13.11 24.07
C TRP A 212 -0.73 -11.87 23.20
N TYR A 213 -1.97 -11.48 22.94
CA TYR A 213 -2.32 -10.40 22.03
C TYR A 213 -3.18 -9.37 22.75
N GLU A 214 -2.94 -8.10 22.46
CA GLU A 214 -3.67 -6.98 23.03
C GLU A 214 -3.98 -5.98 21.91
N GLU A 215 -5.24 -5.59 21.77
CA GLU A 215 -5.61 -4.56 20.82
C GLU A 215 -5.31 -3.18 21.43
N SER A 216 -4.71 -2.31 20.62
CA SER A 216 -4.34 -0.96 21.03
C SER A 216 -4.75 0.05 19.97
N SER A 217 -4.80 1.32 20.34
CA SER A 217 -4.96 2.42 19.40
C SER A 217 -3.80 2.47 18.40
N LEU A 218 -4.00 3.12 17.25
CA LEU A 218 -2.93 3.26 16.24
C LEU A 218 -1.71 4.05 16.73
N SER A 219 -1.83 4.82 17.82
CA SER A 219 -0.69 5.47 18.46
C SER A 219 0.01 4.58 19.48
N LEU A 220 -0.56 3.40 19.79
CA LEU A 220 -0.14 2.49 20.86
C LEU A 220 -0.21 3.10 22.26
N MET A 221 -0.96 4.18 22.42
CA MET A 221 -1.05 4.92 23.68
C MET A 221 -2.22 4.47 24.55
N HIS A 222 -3.14 3.67 24.00
CA HIS A 222 -4.35 3.25 24.71
C HIS A 222 -4.74 1.82 24.35
N THR A 223 -4.85 0.98 25.36
CA THR A 223 -5.34 -0.40 25.25
C THR A 223 -6.84 -0.42 25.01
N VAL A 224 -7.29 -1.14 23.99
CA VAL A 224 -8.71 -1.25 23.61
C VAL A 224 -9.34 -2.52 24.16
N SER A 225 -8.57 -3.62 24.21
CA SER A 225 -9.05 -4.92 24.71
C SER A 225 -8.09 -5.52 25.72
N SER A 226 -8.62 -6.35 26.62
CA SER A 226 -7.80 -7.11 27.57
C SER A 226 -6.96 -8.16 26.84
N PRO A 227 -5.74 -8.48 27.34
CA PRO A 227 -4.88 -9.47 26.72
C PRO A 227 -5.58 -10.83 26.55
N ALA A 228 -5.54 -11.37 25.33
CA ALA A 228 -6.15 -12.64 24.97
C ALA A 228 -5.13 -13.61 24.38
N ARG A 229 -5.35 -14.91 24.57
CA ARG A 229 -4.48 -15.97 24.06
C ARG A 229 -4.63 -16.28 22.57
N SER A 230 -5.71 -15.78 21.98
CA SER A 230 -6.00 -15.88 20.56
C SER A 230 -6.64 -14.57 20.15
N SER A 231 -6.12 -13.98 19.08
CA SER A 231 -6.74 -12.85 18.40
C SER A 231 -7.16 -13.32 17.01
N SER A 232 -8.48 -13.44 16.82
CA SER A 232 -9.00 -13.58 15.47
C SER A 232 -8.96 -12.22 14.78
N LEU A 233 -8.68 -12.25 13.48
CA LEU A 233 -8.72 -11.07 12.63
C LEU A 233 -10.20 -10.66 12.43
N ARG A 234 -10.84 -10.09 13.46
CA ARG A 234 -12.21 -9.56 13.37
C ARG A 234 -12.14 -8.17 12.74
N TRP A 235 -12.78 -8.01 11.58
CA TRP A 235 -12.86 -6.78 10.83
C TRP A 235 -14.32 -6.45 10.54
#